data_AF-A0A954D6G8-F1
#
_entry.id   AF-A0A954D6G8-F1
#
_cell.length_a   1.000
_cell.length_b   1.000
_cell.length_c   1.000
_cell.angle_alpha   90.00
_cell.angle_beta   90.00
_cell.angle_gamma   90.00
#
_symmetry.space_group_name_H-M   'P 1'
#
loop_
_entity.id
_entity.type
_entity.pdbx_description
1 polymer ?
#
loop_
_entity_poly.entity_id
_entity_poly.type
_entity_poly.pdbx_seq_one_letter_code
_entity_poly.pdbx_strand_id
1 'polypeptide(L)' 'MTLRSLLGGLALAGVLSGSLPSAASAQDESDALRAKYAEKLEKQFAKVVEWELDLAGAKKACASKNRPIIAYFTRSYAP' A
#
# COMPACT_ATOMS: atom_id res chain seq x y z
N MET A 1 46.34 -20.09 -42.34
CA MET A 1 45.07 -20.84 -42.28
C MET A 1 45.25 -21.99 -41.31
N THR A 2 44.63 -21.92 -40.13
CA THR A 2 44.22 -23.04 -39.22
C THR A 2 43.62 -22.39 -37.96
N LEU A 3 42.35 -22.03 -37.98
CA LEU A 3 41.18 -22.85 -37.61
C LEU A 3 40.93 -22.90 -36.09
N ARG A 4 39.98 -22.04 -35.70
CA ARG A 4 39.03 -22.11 -34.59
C ARG A 4 39.00 -23.44 -33.82
N SER A 5 39.19 -23.37 -32.50
CA SER A 5 38.25 -23.91 -31.51
C SER A 5 38.77 -23.68 -30.11
N LEU A 6 37.95 -23.06 -29.27
CA LEU A 6 37.69 -23.51 -27.91
C LEU A 6 36.38 -22.85 -27.49
N LEU A 7 35.28 -23.55 -27.81
CA LEU A 7 34.00 -23.39 -27.12
C LEU A 7 34.28 -23.58 -25.63
N GLY A 8 34.13 -22.52 -24.85
CA GLY A 8 34.21 -22.57 -23.40
C GLY A 8 33.02 -21.84 -22.81
N GLY A 9 32.16 -22.59 -22.10
CA GLY A 9 31.19 -22.02 -21.18
C GLY A 9 29.76 -22.04 -21.67
N LEU A 10 29.16 -23.24 -21.71
CA LEU A 10 27.72 -23.41 -21.59
C LEU A 10 27.31 -22.89 -20.20
N ALA A 11 26.92 -21.62 -20.11
CA ALA A 11 26.38 -21.04 -18.89
C ALA A 11 25.00 -21.62 -18.64
N LEU A 12 24.94 -22.57 -17.70
CA LEU A 12 23.75 -23.19 -17.17
C LEU A 12 22.93 -22.14 -16.39
N ALA A 13 22.16 -21.32 -17.11
CA ALA A 13 21.23 -20.36 -16.54
C ALA A 13 19.95 -21.07 -16.06
N GLY A 14 20.09 -21.93 -15.06
CA GLY A 14 18.98 -22.46 -14.28
C GLY A 14 18.60 -21.48 -13.18
N VAL A 15 17.96 -20.35 -13.54
CA VAL A 15 17.39 -19.43 -12.54
C VAL A 15 15.97 -19.86 -12.23
N LEU A 16 15.84 -20.39 -11.02
CA LEU A 16 14.64 -20.72 -10.25
C LEU A 16 13.36 -20.04 -10.76
N SER A 17 12.50 -20.82 -11.43
CA SER A 17 11.07 -20.54 -11.52
C SER A 17 10.40 -20.78 -10.17
N GLY A 18 10.77 -19.96 -9.18
CA GLY A 18 10.03 -19.84 -7.93
C GLY A 18 8.71 -19.16 -8.25
N SER A 19 7.61 -19.89 -8.12
CA SER A 19 6.25 -19.35 -8.18
C SER A 19 6.14 -18.10 -7.30
N LEU A 20 6.09 -16.93 -7.93
CA LEU A 20 5.74 -15.68 -7.26
C LEU A 20 4.37 -15.89 -6.61
N PRO A 21 4.22 -15.74 -5.29
CA PRO A 21 2.90 -15.74 -4.67
C PRO A 21 2.08 -14.63 -5.34
N SER A 22 0.89 -14.99 -5.81
CA SER A 22 -0.02 -14.09 -6.52
C SER A 22 -0.30 -12.85 -5.66
N ALA A 23 0.30 -11.71 -6.04
CA ALA A 23 0.06 -10.42 -5.41
C ALA A 23 -1.36 -9.87 -5.66
N ALA A 24 -2.17 -10.57 -6.47
CA ALA A 24 -3.51 -10.14 -6.84
C ALA A 24 -4.46 -10.04 -5.63
N SER A 25 -4.33 -10.93 -4.64
CA SER A 25 -5.26 -11.00 -3.51
C SER A 25 -5.16 -9.83 -2.52
N ALA A 26 -4.00 -9.15 -2.45
CA ALA A 26 -3.79 -8.03 -1.53
C ALA A 26 -4.33 -6.70 -2.08
N GLN A 27 -4.52 -6.60 -3.40
CA GLN A 27 -4.95 -5.37 -4.05
C GLN A 27 -6.47 -5.21 -4.00
N ASP A 28 -7.23 -6.29 -4.21
CA ASP A 28 -8.70 -6.29 -4.07
C ASP A 28 -9.16 -5.93 -2.64
N GLU A 29 -8.41 -6.36 -1.62
CA GLU A 29 -8.73 -6.04 -0.23
C GLU A 29 -8.54 -4.55 0.09
N SER A 30 -7.52 -3.92 -0.50
CA SER A 30 -7.27 -2.48 -0.35
C SER A 30 -8.43 -1.64 -0.90
N ASP A 31 -8.96 -1.99 -2.07
CA ASP A 31 -10.04 -1.24 -2.69
C ASP A 31 -11.37 -1.41 -1.92
N ALA A 32 -11.65 -2.62 -1.41
CA ALA A 32 -12.79 -2.87 -0.55
C ALA A 32 -12.72 -2.09 0.77
N LEU A 33 -11.53 -1.96 1.37
CA LEU A 33 -11.32 -1.17 2.58
C LEU A 33 -11.51 0.33 2.33
N ARG A 34 -11.06 0.84 1.19
CA ARG A 34 -11.29 2.24 0.77
C ARG A 34 -12.77 2.54 0.56
N ALA A 35 -13.52 1.63 -0.04
CA ALA A 35 -14.96 1.78 -0.21
C ALA A 35 -15.69 1.89 1.14
N LYS A 36 -15.36 0.99 2.10
CA LYS A 36 -15.91 1.04 3.46
C LYS A 36 -15.51 2.32 4.21
N TYR A 37 -14.31 2.84 3.95
CA TYR A 37 -13.90 4.12 4.51
C TYR A 37 -14.74 5.29 3.97
N ALA A 38 -14.95 5.34 2.65
CA ALA A 38 -15.80 6.35 2.02
C ALA A 38 -17.24 6.32 2.58
N GLU A 39 -17.82 5.13 2.74
CA GLU A 39 -19.13 4.95 3.37
C GLU A 39 -19.16 5.51 4.81
N LYS A 40 -18.10 5.30 5.59
CA LYS A 40 -18.02 5.81 6.97
C LYS A 40 -17.94 7.33 7.03
N LEU A 41 -17.32 7.97 6.04
CA LEU A 41 -17.26 9.43 5.95
C LEU A 41 -18.64 10.06 5.65
N GLU A 42 -19.59 9.28 5.09
CA GLU A 42 -20.95 9.77 4.85
C GLU A 42 -21.79 9.92 6.13
N LYS A 43 -21.35 9.33 7.24
CA LYS A 43 -22.03 9.42 8.53
C LYS A 43 -21.98 10.84 9.08
N GLN A 44 -23.07 11.30 9.71
CA GLN A 44 -23.19 12.69 10.17
C GLN A 44 -22.04 13.14 11.08
N PHE A 45 -21.58 12.30 12.00
CA PHE A 45 -20.46 12.64 12.88
C PHE A 45 -19.15 12.87 12.13
N ALA A 46 -18.93 12.15 11.02
CA ALA A 46 -17.70 12.22 10.25
C ALA A 46 -17.64 13.50 9.41
N LYS A 47 -18.79 14.08 9.06
CA LYS A 47 -18.90 15.33 8.29
C LYS A 47 -18.54 16.59 9.08
N VAL A 48 -18.49 16.51 10.41
CA VAL A 48 -18.21 17.67 11.28
C VAL A 48 -16.73 18.03 11.32
N VAL A 49 -15.84 17.09 11.00
CA VAL A 49 -14.40 17.25 11.11
C VAL A 49 -13.69 16.74 9.85
N GLU A 50 -12.56 17.37 9.50
CA GLU A 50 -11.69 16.88 8.43
C GLU A 50 -10.92 15.65 8.95
N TRP A 51 -11.11 14.50 8.30
CA TRP A 51 -10.40 13.26 8.62
C TRP A 51 -9.21 13.07 7.69
N GLU A 52 -8.03 12.86 8.29
CA GLU A 52 -6.79 12.53 7.59
C GLU A 52 -6.35 11.11 7.96
N LEU A 53 -5.97 10.32 6.96
CA LEU A 53 -5.55 8.92 7.17
C LEU A 53 -4.07 8.79 7.53
N ASP A 54 -3.28 9.84 7.32
CA ASP A 54 -1.85 9.84 7.57
C ASP A 54 -1.40 11.08 8.35
N LEU A 55 -0.31 10.90 9.11
CA LEU A 55 0.24 11.94 9.97
C LEU A 55 0.79 13.13 9.17
N ALA A 56 1.28 12.92 7.95
CA ALA A 56 1.85 14.00 7.14
C ALA A 56 0.75 14.95 6.64
N GLY A 57 -0.37 14.41 6.15
CA GLY A 57 -1.58 15.13 5.80
C GLY A 57 -2.14 15.90 7.00
N ALA A 58 -2.28 15.23 8.15
CA ALA A 58 -2.75 15.86 9.38
C ALA A 58 -1.86 17.04 9.82
N LYS A 59 -0.53 16.88 9.77
CA LYS A 59 0.43 17.97 10.08
C LYS A 59 0.28 19.13 9.11
N LYS A 60 0.15 18.87 7.81
CA LYS A 60 -0.03 19.92 6.79
C LYS A 60 -1.35 20.68 7.00
N ALA A 61 -2.44 19.97 7.29
CA ALA A 61 -3.76 20.56 7.53
C ALA A 61 -3.81 21.40 8.82
N CYS A 62 -3.09 20.98 9.87
CA CYS A 62 -3.07 21.68 11.16
C CYS A 62 -2.07 22.83 11.23
N ALA A 63 -0.96 22.77 10.47
CA ALA A 63 0.09 23.79 10.49
C ALA A 63 -0.43 25.19 10.12
N SER A 64 -1.32 25.28 9.13
CA SER A 64 -1.89 26.56 8.70
C SER A 64 -2.98 27.08 9.64
N LYS A 65 -3.61 26.20 10.43
CA LYS A 65 -4.77 26.51 11.28
C LYS A 65 -4.42 26.65 12.77
N ASN A 66 -3.17 26.37 13.16
CA ASN A 66 -2.69 26.30 14.55
C ASN A 66 -3.60 25.45 15.46
N ARG A 67 -4.01 24.27 14.97
CA ARG A 67 -4.92 23.36 15.68
C ARG A 67 -4.17 22.11 16.17
N PRO A 68 -4.56 21.53 17.31
CA PRO A 68 -4.02 20.24 17.75
C PRO A 68 -4.48 19.11 16.83
N ILE A 69 -3.64 18.08 16.71
CA ILE A 69 -3.99 16.83 16.04
C ILE A 69 -4.55 15.87 17.09
N ILE A 70 -5.75 15.34 16.85
CA ILE A 70 -6.32 14.24 17.64
C ILE A 70 -6.20 12.97 16.79
N ALA A 71 -5.47 11.98 17.30
CA ALA A 71 -5.33 10.68 16.65
C ALA A 71 -6.34 9.69 17.24
N TYR A 72 -7.18 9.10 16.38
CA TYR A 72 -8.15 8.08 16.77
C TYR A 72 -7.86 6.77 16.04
N PHE A 73 -7.49 5.74 16.79
CA PHE A 73 -7.19 4.42 16.26
C PHE A 73 -8.35 3.47 16.57
N THR A 74 -8.92 2.88 15.52
CA THR A 74 -10.02 1.91 15.65
C THR A 74 -9.67 0.62 14.94
N ARG A 75 -10.07 -0.51 15.53
CA ARG A 75 -10.03 -1.83 14.90
C ARG A 75 -11.43 -2.16 14.40
N SER A 76 -11.57 -2.73 13.21
CA SER A 76 -12.87 -3.08 12.61
C SER A 76 -13.65 -4.17 13.36
N TYR A 77 -13.00 -4.90 14.26
CA TYR A 77 -13.58 -5.98 15.05
C TYR A 77 -13.85 -5.59 16.51
N ALA A 78 -13.63 -4.33 16.89
CA ALA A 78 -14.05 -3.84 18.20
C ALA A 78 -15.59 -3.66 18.18
N PRO A 79 -16.33 -4.29 19.11
CA PRO A 79 -17.79 -4.26 19.13
C PRO A 79 -18.36 -2.85 19.33
#